data_AF-A0ABD3UZ43-F1
#
_entry.id   AF-A0ABD3UZ43-F1
#
_cell.length_a   1.000
_cell.length_b   1.000
_cell.length_c   1.000
_cell.angle_alpha   90.00
_cell.angle_beta   90.00
_cell.angle_gamma   90.00
#
_symmetry.space_group_name_H-M   'P 1'
#
loop_
_entity.id
_entity.type
_entity.pdbx_description
1 polymer ?
#
loop_
_entity_poly.entity_id
_entity_poly.type
_entity_poly.pdbx_seq_one_letter_code
_entity_poly.pdbx_strand_id
1 'polypeptide(L)'
;IYRDAVCDKYFREIRSFLKDKPTRFHLVDDDFAIDNTVVDRKLVDLKRKIVEVASQQPYWGEEVPARWILLERELMRLKDAGIK
;
A
#
# COMPACT_ATOMS: atom_id res chain seq x y z
N ILE A 1 -10.99 -4.91 -21.62
CA ILE A 1 -10.96 -6.28 -22.19
C ILE A 1 -9.52 -6.76 -22.43
N TYR A 2 -8.73 -6.18 -23.34
CA TYR A 2 -7.34 -6.66 -23.58
C TYR A 2 -6.38 -6.37 -22.40
N ARG A 3 -6.43 -5.15 -21.84
CA ARG A 3 -5.61 -4.76 -20.66
C ARG A 3 -5.89 -5.66 -19.46
N ASP A 4 -7.15 -5.87 -19.14
CA ASP A 4 -7.57 -6.64 -17.96
C ASP A 4 -7.11 -8.10 -18.04
N ALA A 5 -7.26 -8.74 -19.20
CA ALA A 5 -6.82 -10.12 -19.39
C ALA A 5 -5.30 -10.31 -19.26
N VAL A 6 -4.51 -9.31 -19.70
CA VAL A 6 -3.06 -9.29 -19.52
C VAL A 6 -2.71 -9.11 -18.05
N CYS A 7 -3.35 -8.15 -17.37
CA CYS A 7 -3.19 -7.92 -15.93
C CYS A 7 -3.53 -9.16 -15.11
N ASP A 8 -4.61 -9.87 -15.43
CA ASP A 8 -5.05 -11.09 -14.74
C ASP A 8 -4.03 -12.23 -14.82
N LYS A 9 -3.28 -12.31 -15.92
CA LYS A 9 -2.17 -13.25 -16.03
C LYS A 9 -1.06 -12.90 -15.02
N TYR A 10 -0.61 -11.65 -15.01
CA TYR A 10 0.44 -11.20 -14.10
C TYR A 10 0.03 -11.27 -12.63
N PHE A 11 -1.23 -10.92 -12.30
CA PHE A 11 -1.75 -11.06 -10.94
C PHE A 11 -1.71 -12.52 -10.46
N ARG A 12 -2.06 -13.48 -11.32
CA ARG A 12 -1.95 -14.90 -10.98
C ARG A 12 -0.51 -15.33 -10.71
N GLU A 13 0.44 -14.87 -11.53
CA GLU A 13 1.86 -15.17 -11.35
C GLU A 13 2.39 -14.60 -10.02
N ILE A 14 2.07 -13.33 -9.71
CA ILE A 14 2.48 -12.66 -8.47
C ILE A 14 1.87 -13.36 -7.25
N ARG A 15 0.56 -13.62 -7.25
CA ARG A 15 -0.12 -14.31 -6.13
C ARG A 15 0.46 -15.71 -5.93
N SER A 16 0.71 -16.45 -7.01
CA SER A 16 1.34 -17.78 -6.93
C SER A 16 2.73 -17.72 -6.31
N PHE A 17 3.54 -16.72 -6.67
CA PHE A 17 4.88 -16.54 -6.10
C PHE A 17 4.84 -16.18 -4.60
N LEU A 18 3.87 -15.36 -4.19
CA LEU A 18 3.76 -14.87 -2.83
C LEU A 18 3.04 -15.84 -1.87
N LYS A 19 2.24 -16.78 -2.40
CA LYS A 19 1.43 -17.72 -1.63
C LYS A 19 2.24 -18.53 -0.59
N ASP A 20 3.46 -18.90 -0.94
CA ASP A 20 4.34 -19.73 -0.11
C ASP A 20 5.32 -18.91 0.73
N LYS A 21 5.22 -17.58 0.71
CA LYS A 21 6.08 -16.69 1.50
C LYS A 21 5.48 -16.46 2.89
N PRO A 22 6.32 -16.33 3.94
CA PRO A 22 5.86 -15.93 5.27
C PRO A 22 5.07 -14.62 5.28
N THR A 23 5.32 -13.75 4.30
CA THR A 23 4.63 -12.46 4.14
C THR A 23 3.19 -12.58 3.66
N ARG A 24 2.70 -13.78 3.28
CA ARG A 24 1.34 -13.94 2.75
C ARG A 24 0.25 -13.39 3.66
N PHE A 25 0.47 -13.45 4.98
CA PHE A 25 -0.50 -13.00 5.98
C PHE A 25 -0.68 -11.47 6.00
N HIS A 26 0.23 -10.74 5.37
CA HIS A 26 0.17 -9.29 5.24
C HIS A 26 -0.37 -8.84 3.87
N LEU A 27 -0.78 -9.79 3.01
CA LEU A 27 -1.32 -9.48 1.70
C LEU A 27 -2.83 -9.29 1.79
N VAL A 28 -3.32 -8.29 1.05
CA VAL A 28 -4.75 -8.08 0.82
C VAL A 28 -5.07 -8.75 -0.53
N ASP A 29 -6.15 -9.54 -0.57
CA ASP A 29 -6.56 -10.31 -1.77
C ASP A 29 -7.23 -9.41 -2.83
N ASP A 30 -6.66 -8.24 -3.10
CA ASP A 30 -7.12 -7.29 -4.11
C ASP A 30 -5.93 -6.82 -4.96
N ASP A 31 -6.05 -6.93 -6.29
CA ASP A 31 -5.02 -6.50 -7.23
C ASP A 31 -5.45 -5.28 -8.04
N PHE A 32 -4.53 -4.33 -8.20
CA PHE A 32 -4.76 -3.08 -8.91
C PHE A 32 -3.68 -2.86 -9.96
N ALA A 33 -4.07 -2.69 -11.22
CA ALA A 33 -3.20 -2.22 -12.29
C ALA A 33 -3.48 -0.73 -12.53
N ILE A 34 -2.47 0.11 -12.34
CA ILE A 34 -2.58 1.56 -12.47
C ILE A 34 -1.69 2.01 -13.63
N ASP A 35 -2.26 2.82 -14.52
CA ASP A 35 -1.50 3.53 -15.54
C ASP A 35 -1.23 4.95 -15.05
N ASN A 36 0.04 5.25 -14.78
CA ASN A 36 0.46 6.57 -14.29
C ASN A 36 0.56 7.64 -15.39
N THR A 37 0.35 7.27 -16.66
CA THR A 37 0.38 8.21 -17.78
C THR A 37 -0.97 8.89 -18.02
N VAL A 38 -2.03 8.39 -17.39
CA VAL A 38 -3.40 8.89 -17.50
C VAL A 38 -4.05 9.07 -16.13
N VAL A 39 -5.17 9.79 -16.09
CA VAL A 39 -6.03 9.82 -14.89
C VAL A 39 -6.78 8.49 -14.81
N ASP A 40 -6.15 7.49 -14.20
CA ASP A 40 -6.70 6.15 -14.07
C ASP A 40 -7.71 6.08 -12.91
N ARG A 41 -8.94 5.66 -13.21
CA ARG A 41 -9.99 5.45 -12.19
C ARG A 41 -9.59 4.38 -11.18
N LYS A 42 -8.74 3.42 -11.55
CA LYS A 42 -8.20 2.39 -10.65
C LYS A 42 -7.37 2.98 -9.52
N LEU A 43 -6.80 4.17 -9.70
CA LEU A 43 -6.11 4.88 -8.61
C LEU A 43 -7.08 5.32 -7.51
N VAL A 44 -8.30 5.73 -7.87
CA VAL A 44 -9.35 6.08 -6.90
C VAL A 44 -9.79 4.83 -6.14
N ASP A 45 -9.97 3.71 -6.84
CA ASP A 45 -10.31 2.43 -6.22
C ASP A 45 -9.22 1.97 -5.24
N LEU A 46 -7.94 2.08 -5.62
CA LEU A 46 -6.81 1.77 -4.73
C LEU A 46 -6.83 2.66 -3.49
N LYS A 47 -6.99 3.98 -3.65
CA LYS A 47 -7.06 4.92 -2.52
C LYS A 47 -8.18 4.55 -1.55
N ARG A 48 -9.36 4.20 -2.08
CA ARG A 48 -10.49 3.76 -1.26
C ARG A 48 -10.15 2.48 -0.50
N LYS A 49 -9.52 1.50 -1.15
CA LYS A 49 -9.13 0.24 -0.51
C LYS A 49 -8.08 0.44 0.58
N ILE A 50 -7.09 1.32 0.36
CA ILE A 50 -6.09 1.67 1.37
C ILE A 50 -6.78 2.22 2.63
N VAL A 51 -7.71 3.17 2.45
CA VAL A 51 -8.46 3.74 3.57
C VAL A 51 -9.31 2.68 4.28
N GLU A 52 -9.96 1.78 3.53
CA GLU A 52 -10.75 0.67 4.08
C GLU A 52 -9.89 -0.30 4.93
N VAL A 53 -8.71 -0.68 4.43
CA VAL A 53 -7.80 -1.59 5.16
C VAL A 53 -7.20 -0.89 6.38
N ALA A 54 -6.82 0.37 6.23
CA ALA A 54 -6.27 1.16 7.32
C ALA A 54 -7.30 1.39 8.42
N SER A 55 -8.57 1.63 8.08
CA SER A 55 -9.64 1.85 9.06
C SER A 55 -10.01 0.61 9.88
N GLN A 56 -9.67 -0.58 9.39
CA GLN A 56 -9.85 -1.84 10.12
C GLN A 56 -8.73 -2.12 11.13
N GLN A 57 -7.63 -1.35 11.11
CA GLN A 57 -6.54 -1.56 12.04
C GLN A 57 -6.94 -1.11 13.45
N PRO A 58 -6.54 -1.84 14.51
CA PRO A 58 -6.96 -1.55 15.88
C PRO A 58 -6.50 -0.17 16.35
N TYR A 59 -5.35 0.29 15.85
CA TYR A 59 -4.77 1.59 16.15
C TYR A 59 -5.28 2.73 15.27
N TRP A 60 -6.26 2.47 14.39
CA TRP A 60 -6.81 3.51 13.52
C TRP A 60 -7.60 4.53 14.34
N GLY A 61 -7.21 5.80 14.25
CA GLY A 61 -7.84 6.88 15.01
C GLY A 61 -7.43 6.93 16.47
N GLU A 62 -6.50 6.09 16.93
CA GLU A 62 -5.84 6.30 18.22
C GLU A 62 -5.05 7.62 18.19
N GLU A 63 -5.05 8.34 19.32
CA GLU A 63 -4.15 9.48 19.48
C GLU A 63 -2.72 8.97 19.34
N VAL A 64 -2.06 9.31 18.23
CA VAL A 64 -0.66 8.99 18.02
C VAL A 64 0.10 9.55 19.22
N PRO A 65 0.75 8.71 20.06
CA PRO A 65 1.44 9.21 21.23
C PRO A 65 2.44 10.27 20.78
N ALA A 66 2.44 11.44 21.42
CA ALA A 66 3.25 12.58 20.99
C ALA A 66 4.73 12.24 20.72
N ARG A 67 5.26 11.22 21.41
CA ARG A 67 6.61 10.65 21.18
C ARG A 67 6.83 10.13 19.75
N TRP A 68 5.86 9.47 19.13
CA TRP A 68 5.97 8.97 17.76
C TRP A 68 5.93 10.08 16.73
N ILE A 69 5.10 11.11 16.94
CA ILE A 69 5.08 12.32 16.09
C ILE A 69 6.42 13.06 16.19
N LEU A 70 6.97 13.20 17.40
CA LEU A 70 8.27 13.84 17.62
C LEU A 70 9.40 13.04 16.95
N LEU A 71 9.37 11.71 17.07
CA LEU A 71 10.33 10.84 16.40
C LEU A 71 10.23 10.96 14.88
N GLU A 72 9.03 10.90 14.31
CA GLU A 72 8.81 11.05 12.87
C GLU A 72 9.35 12.39 12.35
N ARG A 73 9.06 13.49 13.06
CA ARG A 73 9.59 14.82 12.73
C ARG A 73 11.11 14.87 12.76
N GLU A 74 11.73 14.26 13.78
CA GLU A 74 13.19 14.24 13.89
C GLU A 74 13.83 13.37 12.81
N LEU A 75 13.22 12.23 12.48
CA LEU A 75 13.67 11.38 11.36
C LEU A 75 13.55 12.10 10.01
N MET A 76 12.47 12.84 9.78
CA MET A 76 12.34 13.69 8.58
C MET A 76 13.43 14.77 8.56
N ARG A 77 13.68 15.44 9.68
CA ARG A 77 14.75 16.45 9.81
C ARG A 77 16.13 15.86 9.50
N LEU A 78 16.43 14.67 10.03
CA LEU A 78 17.70 13.98 9.80
C LEU A 78 17.86 13.55 8.33
N LYS A 79 16.78 13.05 7.71
CA LYS A 79 16.73 12.71 6.29
C LYS A 79 16.99 13.93 5.40
N ASP A 80 16.35 15.06 5.69
CA ASP A 80 16.53 16.31 4.94
C ASP A 80 17.93 16.91 5.14
N ALA A 81 18.55 16.65 6.29
CA ALA A 81 19.95 16.98 6.57
C ALA A 81 20.96 16.00 5.92
N GLY A 82 20.51 14.95 5.23
CA GLY A 82 21.37 13.97 4.57
C GLY A 82 22.09 13.01 5.52
N ILE A 83 21.65 12.94 6.78
CA ILE A 83 22.21 12.03 7.79
C ILE A 83 21.46 10.70 7.67
N LYS A 84 22.18 9.63 7.32
CA LYS A 84 21.64 8.27 7.16
C LYS A 84 21.63 7.49 8.47
#